data_AF-A0A936XTA5-F1
#
_entry.id   AF-A0A936XTA5-F1
#
_cell.length_a   1.000
_cell.length_b   1.000
_cell.length_c   1.000
_cell.angle_alpha   90.00
_cell.angle_beta   90.00
_cell.angle_gamma   90.00
#
_symmetry.space_group_name_H-M   'P 1'
#
loop_
_entity.id
_entity.type
_entity.pdbx_description
1 polymer ?
#
loop_
_entity_poly.entity_id
_entity_poly.type
_entity_poly.pdbx_seq_one_letter_code
_entity_poly.pdbx_strand_id
1 'polypeptide(L)'
;MVVRDGKIIATGTNEDILKEFESDVMEDAKGKTIFPGFIDAHAHFVGYGFSLQRVNLVGTGSWEEVLSRCSEFAKGLPAGQWLTGRGWDQNDWAVEEFPTNEKLNELFPDRPVLITRIDGHAAIANQKALDIAGVKPGDKLTGGEIEVKNGKLTGILVDNAVDLVSAEIPASSDQQGKEALMLAQKNCFATGLTGVHDCGLDYDAVEKIQKLQESGDLKMRMYVMLSDNKKNFEWAFTKGKIRTQRLTVCGFKVYADGALGSRGACLLQPYSDKPDWSGFLLSAPEHFDSVANIIYQKGWQMCTHAIGDSGNRTILKIYAKYLKGKNDLRWRIEHSQVVNENDFKLFGENSIIPSVQPTHGTSDMYWAGDRLGAERVKGAYAYQRLLKENNWMPLGTDFPVEDISPFKTFFAAVVRQDAKGFPAGGYQMENALTREQTIRGMTIWAAKAAFEEKQKGSLEKGKFADFIILDTDLMNCPNAAILKTKVIATYVNGERLYKQ
;
A
#
# COMPACT_ATOMS: atom_id res chain seq x y z
N MET A 1 -19.20 -10.16 24.02
CA MET A 1 -18.99 -10.94 22.76
C MET A 1 -18.35 -12.26 23.14
N VAL A 2 -18.80 -13.37 22.55
CA VAL A 2 -18.22 -14.70 22.79
C VAL A 2 -17.55 -15.19 21.52
N VAL A 3 -16.33 -15.70 21.69
CA VAL A 3 -15.50 -16.26 20.61
C VAL A 3 -15.23 -17.72 20.91
N ARG A 4 -15.39 -18.59 19.90
CA ARG A 4 -15.05 -20.01 19.96
C ARG A 4 -14.48 -20.44 18.62
N ASP A 5 -13.37 -21.18 18.65
CA ASP A 5 -12.68 -21.69 17.45
C ASP A 5 -12.42 -20.60 16.39
N GLY A 6 -12.03 -19.42 16.87
CA GLY A 6 -11.75 -18.23 16.06
C GLY A 6 -12.95 -17.58 15.38
N LYS A 7 -14.17 -17.93 15.78
CA LYS A 7 -15.41 -17.32 15.29
C LYS A 7 -16.22 -16.67 16.40
N ILE A 8 -16.97 -15.66 16.03
CA ILE A 8 -17.94 -15.00 16.91
C ILE A 8 -19.18 -15.89 16.98
N ILE A 9 -19.57 -16.32 18.18
CA ILE A 9 -20.78 -17.15 18.36
C ILE A 9 -21.95 -16.38 19.00
N ALA A 10 -21.66 -15.26 19.68
CA ALA A 10 -22.65 -14.37 20.26
C ALA A 10 -22.12 -12.94 20.47
N THR A 11 -23.01 -11.96 20.30
CA THR A 11 -22.84 -10.55 20.71
C THR A 11 -24.09 -10.13 21.48
N GLY A 12 -23.94 -9.23 22.45
CA GLY A 12 -25.01 -8.86 23.37
C GLY A 12 -24.49 -8.03 24.54
N THR A 13 -25.35 -7.75 25.50
CA THR A 13 -24.96 -7.07 26.75
C THR A 13 -24.04 -7.97 27.57
N ASN A 14 -23.29 -7.40 28.53
CA ASN A 14 -22.48 -8.21 29.44
C ASN A 14 -23.35 -9.18 30.25
N GLU A 15 -24.52 -8.74 30.71
CA GLU A 15 -25.44 -9.58 31.48
C GLU A 15 -25.93 -10.79 30.68
N ASP A 16 -26.40 -10.57 29.45
CA ASP A 16 -26.91 -11.66 28.60
C ASP A 16 -25.81 -12.68 28.30
N ILE A 17 -24.60 -12.19 27.96
CA ILE A 17 -23.47 -13.04 27.59
C ILE A 17 -22.97 -13.84 28.79
N LEU A 18 -22.83 -13.22 29.97
CA LEU A 18 -22.33 -13.89 31.18
C LEU A 18 -23.36 -14.86 31.79
N LYS A 19 -24.64 -14.68 31.48
CA LYS A 19 -25.69 -15.61 31.90
C LYS A 19 -25.74 -16.88 31.04
N GLU A 20 -25.48 -16.77 29.73
CA GLU A 20 -25.60 -17.87 28.78
C GLU A 20 -24.28 -18.63 28.56
N PHE A 21 -23.13 -17.97 28.75
CA PHE A 21 -21.82 -18.54 28.42
C PHE A 21 -20.82 -18.44 29.57
N GLU A 22 -20.05 -19.51 29.74
CA GLU A 22 -18.87 -19.57 30.60
C GLU A 22 -17.61 -19.73 29.73
N SER A 23 -16.48 -19.20 30.20
CA SER A 23 -15.19 -19.27 29.50
C SER A 23 -14.05 -19.26 30.51
N ASP A 24 -13.02 -20.07 30.28
CA ASP A 24 -11.77 -20.06 31.07
C ASP A 24 -10.94 -18.79 30.84
N VAL A 25 -11.18 -18.11 29.71
CA VAL A 25 -10.50 -16.87 29.33
C VAL A 25 -11.53 -15.75 29.21
N MET A 26 -11.35 -14.71 30.02
CA MET A 26 -12.16 -13.50 30.04
C MET A 26 -11.28 -12.29 29.76
N GLU A 27 -11.67 -11.48 28.78
CA GLU A 27 -10.98 -10.24 28.44
C GLU A 27 -11.90 -9.05 28.68
N ASP A 28 -11.57 -8.27 29.71
CA ASP A 28 -12.27 -7.02 30.03
C ASP A 28 -11.72 -5.88 29.17
N ALA A 29 -12.57 -5.35 28.28
CA ALA A 29 -12.23 -4.20 27.45
C ALA A 29 -12.14 -2.89 28.24
N LYS A 30 -12.48 -2.87 29.54
CA LYS A 30 -12.42 -1.69 30.44
C LYS A 30 -13.16 -0.48 29.88
N GLY A 31 -14.32 -0.72 29.26
CA GLY A 31 -15.15 0.30 28.62
C GLY A 31 -14.56 0.89 27.32
N LYS A 32 -13.48 0.33 26.78
CA LYS A 32 -12.90 0.72 25.49
C LYS A 32 -13.73 0.22 24.31
N THR A 33 -13.63 0.91 23.18
CA THR A 33 -14.44 0.62 21.98
C THR A 33 -13.85 -0.53 21.18
N ILE A 34 -14.72 -1.45 20.74
CA ILE A 34 -14.35 -2.58 19.89
C ILE A 34 -14.89 -2.35 18.48
N PHE A 35 -14.01 -2.44 17.48
CA PHE A 35 -14.37 -2.40 16.06
C PHE A 35 -14.07 -3.75 15.39
N PRO A 36 -14.74 -4.10 14.27
CA PRO A 36 -14.22 -5.14 13.38
C PRO A 36 -12.78 -4.80 12.99
N GLY A 37 -11.95 -5.83 12.84
CA GLY A 37 -10.56 -5.65 12.42
C GLY A 37 -10.50 -4.89 11.10
N PHE A 38 -9.61 -3.90 11.02
CA PHE A 38 -9.49 -3.11 9.81
C PHE A 38 -8.83 -3.92 8.69
N ILE A 39 -9.26 -3.65 7.46
CA ILE A 39 -8.77 -4.28 6.25
C ILE A 39 -8.36 -3.16 5.29
N ASP A 40 -7.10 -3.20 4.87
CA ASP A 40 -6.63 -2.31 3.81
C ASP A 40 -6.99 -2.90 2.45
N ALA A 41 -7.84 -2.21 1.69
CA ALA A 41 -8.34 -2.74 0.44
C ALA A 41 -7.40 -2.57 -0.78
N HIS A 42 -6.26 -1.90 -0.60
CA HIS A 42 -5.23 -1.74 -1.62
C HIS A 42 -3.89 -1.42 -0.95
N ALA A 43 -2.95 -2.36 -0.98
CA ALA A 43 -1.63 -2.19 -0.41
C ALA A 43 -0.58 -3.01 -1.17
N HIS A 44 0.68 -2.82 -0.82
CA HIS A 44 1.82 -3.59 -1.30
C HIS A 44 2.56 -4.22 -0.12
N PHE A 45 1.90 -5.16 0.58
CA PHE A 45 2.37 -5.71 1.86
C PHE A 45 3.70 -6.45 1.74
N VAL A 46 3.88 -7.29 0.72
CA VAL A 46 5.17 -7.96 0.47
C VAL A 46 6.26 -6.93 0.18
N GLY A 47 5.97 -5.95 -0.69
CA GLY A 47 6.90 -4.86 -1.01
C GLY A 47 7.29 -4.05 0.24
N TYR A 48 6.32 -3.74 1.09
CA TYR A 48 6.54 -3.09 2.38
C TYR A 48 7.46 -3.92 3.28
N GLY A 49 7.20 -5.22 3.45
CA GLY A 49 8.08 -6.10 4.23
C GLY A 49 9.54 -6.05 3.78
N PHE A 50 9.79 -6.12 2.47
CA PHE A 50 11.15 -6.00 1.94
C PHE A 50 11.74 -4.59 2.08
N SER A 51 10.92 -3.54 2.01
CA SER A 51 11.39 -2.17 2.27
C SER A 51 11.88 -1.97 3.71
N LEU A 52 11.30 -2.70 4.67
CA LEU A 52 11.73 -2.67 6.08
C LEU A 52 13.08 -3.36 6.30
N GLN A 53 13.59 -4.10 5.31
CA GLN A 53 14.93 -4.68 5.32
C GLN A 53 16.00 -3.66 4.86
N ARG A 54 15.62 -2.40 4.65
CA ARG A 54 16.50 -1.31 4.22
C ARG A 54 16.30 -0.11 5.14
N VAL A 55 17.35 0.70 5.28
CA VAL A 55 17.27 1.96 6.04
C VAL A 55 16.37 2.95 5.29
N ASN A 56 15.38 3.52 5.99
CA ASN A 56 14.61 4.65 5.47
C ASN A 56 15.33 5.97 5.74
N LEU A 57 15.75 6.64 4.68
CA LEU A 57 16.51 7.89 4.72
C LEU A 57 15.68 9.11 4.30
N VAL A 58 14.39 8.92 4.01
CA VAL A 58 13.46 10.02 3.69
C VAL A 58 13.35 11.00 4.86
N GLY A 59 13.38 12.28 4.54
CA GLY A 59 13.24 13.38 5.49
C GLY A 59 14.41 13.51 6.46
N THR A 60 15.60 13.03 6.07
CA THR A 60 16.84 13.38 6.78
C THR A 60 17.19 14.84 6.49
N GLY A 61 17.62 15.59 7.50
CA GLY A 61 18.00 16.99 7.39
C GLY A 61 19.50 17.23 7.23
N SER A 62 20.32 16.18 7.34
CA SER A 62 21.77 16.24 7.09
C SER A 62 22.38 14.87 6.81
N TRP A 63 23.64 14.87 6.35
CA TRP A 63 24.42 13.65 6.17
C TRP A 63 24.68 12.92 7.48
N GLU A 64 24.90 13.64 8.59
CA GLU A 64 25.07 13.05 9.92
C GLU A 64 23.82 12.29 10.36
N GLU A 65 22.63 12.79 10.01
CA GLU A 65 21.38 12.08 10.29
C GLU A 65 21.28 10.79 9.46
N VAL A 66 21.70 10.82 8.19
CA VAL A 66 21.81 9.61 7.36
C VAL A 66 22.74 8.57 8.02
N LEU A 67 23.95 8.98 8.41
CA LEU A 67 24.93 8.11 9.07
C LEU A 67 24.38 7.54 10.40
N SER A 68 23.66 8.36 11.17
CA SER A 68 23.01 7.94 12.42
C SER A 68 21.95 6.87 12.18
N ARG A 69 21.03 7.08 11.23
CA ARG A 69 20.01 6.10 10.85
C ARG A 69 20.62 4.81 10.31
N CYS A 70 21.67 4.92 9.49
CA CYS A 70 22.44 3.78 9.01
C CYS A 70 23.09 2.99 10.16
N SER A 71 23.70 3.67 11.11
CA SER A 71 24.35 3.05 12.27
C SER A 71 23.35 2.36 13.19
N GLU A 72 22.20 2.98 13.42
CA GLU A 72 21.13 2.38 14.22
C GLU A 72 20.58 1.10 13.56
N PHE A 73 20.27 1.18 12.27
CA PHE A 73 19.76 0.02 11.52
C PHE A 73 20.80 -1.12 11.47
N ALA A 74 22.07 -0.77 11.29
CA ALA A 74 23.18 -1.71 11.24
C ALA A 74 23.36 -2.56 12.52
N LYS A 75 22.84 -2.12 13.68
CA LYS A 75 22.86 -2.92 14.92
C LYS A 75 22.02 -4.19 14.84
N GLY A 76 20.95 -4.16 14.04
CA GLY A 76 20.06 -5.30 13.81
C GLY A 76 20.49 -6.22 12.66
N LEU A 77 21.47 -5.80 11.86
CA LEU A 77 21.91 -6.58 10.69
C LEU A 77 22.93 -7.67 11.08
N PRO A 78 22.74 -8.91 10.61
CA PRO A 78 23.74 -9.96 10.71
C PRO A 78 25.12 -9.55 10.14
N ALA A 79 26.17 -10.19 10.64
CA ALA A 79 27.52 -10.02 10.10
C ALA A 79 27.55 -10.42 8.61
N GLY A 80 28.24 -9.64 7.78
CA GLY A 80 28.37 -9.90 6.34
C GLY A 80 27.17 -9.53 5.47
N GLN A 81 26.02 -9.16 6.03
CA GLN A 81 24.91 -8.63 5.24
C GLN A 81 25.18 -7.19 4.80
N TRP A 82 24.74 -6.87 3.58
CA TRP A 82 24.78 -5.53 3.02
C TRP A 82 23.88 -4.58 3.81
N LEU A 83 24.39 -3.39 4.13
CA LEU A 83 23.57 -2.28 4.59
C LEU A 83 23.05 -1.53 3.37
N THR A 84 21.74 -1.65 3.12
CA THR A 84 21.08 -0.93 2.03
C THR A 84 20.07 0.05 2.57
N GLY A 85 19.82 1.13 1.85
CA GLY A 85 18.88 2.17 2.26
C GLY A 85 18.42 3.00 1.08
N ARG A 86 17.34 3.77 1.26
CA ARG A 86 16.86 4.71 0.25
C ARG A 86 16.25 5.95 0.88
N GLY A 87 16.37 7.08 0.20
CA GLY A 87 15.53 8.25 0.45
C GLY A 87 16.27 9.50 0.88
N TRP A 88 17.60 9.48 0.96
CA TRP A 88 18.36 10.70 1.23
C TRP A 88 18.25 11.66 0.05
N ASP A 89 18.19 12.95 0.35
CA ASP A 89 18.23 14.02 -0.63
C ASP A 89 19.06 15.18 -0.06
N GLN A 90 20.22 15.44 -0.65
CA GLN A 90 21.09 16.51 -0.20
C GLN A 90 20.49 17.91 -0.43
N ASN A 91 19.52 18.04 -1.34
CA ASN A 91 18.83 19.32 -1.57
C ASN A 91 17.94 19.73 -0.38
N ASP A 92 17.62 18.80 0.52
CA ASP A 92 16.88 19.08 1.75
C ASP A 92 17.80 19.54 2.90
N TRP A 93 19.12 19.54 2.69
CA TRP A 93 20.12 19.78 3.74
C TRP A 93 20.73 21.18 3.63
N ALA A 94 21.34 21.65 4.73
CA ALA A 94 22.10 22.90 4.69
C ALA A 94 23.35 22.84 3.80
N VAL A 95 23.88 21.63 3.57
CA VAL A 95 24.98 21.36 2.64
C VAL A 95 24.42 20.53 1.48
N GLU A 96 24.25 21.18 0.33
CA GLU A 96 23.62 20.60 -0.87
C GLU A 96 24.60 19.82 -1.76
N GLU A 97 25.88 19.77 -1.40
CA GLU A 97 26.87 18.96 -2.11
C GLU A 97 26.70 17.47 -1.77
N PHE A 98 27.04 16.60 -2.73
CA PHE A 98 27.07 15.17 -2.46
C PHE A 98 28.10 14.83 -1.37
N PRO A 99 27.76 13.93 -0.42
CA PRO A 99 28.70 13.47 0.59
C PRO A 99 29.78 12.56 -0.03
N THR A 100 30.88 12.36 0.70
CA THR A 100 31.87 11.32 0.39
C THR A 100 31.69 10.09 1.27
N ASN A 101 32.20 8.95 0.82
CA ASN A 101 32.06 7.69 1.53
C ASN A 101 33.00 7.51 2.73
N GLU A 102 33.84 8.51 3.05
CA GLU A 102 34.84 8.42 4.13
C GLU A 102 34.23 8.02 5.47
N LYS A 103 33.10 8.64 5.84
CA LYS A 103 32.39 8.31 7.08
C LYS A 103 31.69 6.96 7.04
N LEU A 104 31.22 6.52 5.87
CA LEU A 104 30.71 5.16 5.72
C LEU A 104 31.83 4.12 5.85
N ASN A 105 33.04 4.42 5.37
CA ASN A 105 34.21 3.55 5.51
C ASN A 105 34.63 3.43 6.98
N GLU A 106 34.58 4.54 7.73
CA GLU A 106 34.88 4.56 9.17
C GLU A 106 33.85 3.75 9.98
N LEU A 107 32.56 3.94 9.71
CA LEU A 107 31.48 3.28 10.46
C LEU A 107 31.29 1.80 10.07
N PHE A 108 31.57 1.46 8.82
CA PHE A 108 31.29 0.14 8.24
C PHE A 108 32.51 -0.43 7.48
N PRO A 109 33.66 -0.66 8.13
CA PRO A 109 34.88 -1.09 7.45
C PRO A 109 34.74 -2.48 6.79
N ASP A 110 34.02 -3.40 7.46
CA ASP A 110 33.87 -4.79 7.00
C ASP A 110 32.53 -5.07 6.32
N ARG A 111 31.60 -4.11 6.37
CA ARG A 111 30.23 -4.27 5.87
C ARG A 111 30.05 -3.47 4.57
N PRO A 112 29.64 -4.09 3.46
CA PRO A 112 29.33 -3.34 2.26
C PRO A 112 28.06 -2.50 2.46
N VAL A 113 28.12 -1.25 2.01
CA VAL A 113 27.03 -0.28 2.11
C VAL A 113 26.72 0.28 0.73
N LEU A 114 25.44 0.30 0.37
CA LEU A 114 24.93 1.04 -0.79
C LEU A 114 23.61 1.70 -0.40
N ILE A 115 23.58 3.04 -0.36
CA ILE A 115 22.36 3.78 -0.03
C ILE A 115 21.95 4.71 -1.18
N THR A 116 20.70 4.57 -1.63
CA THR A 116 20.18 5.22 -2.83
C THR A 116 19.50 6.55 -2.51
N ARG A 117 19.73 7.55 -3.35
CA ARG A 117 19.07 8.85 -3.31
C ARG A 117 17.56 8.69 -3.52
N ILE A 118 16.77 9.67 -3.08
CA ILE A 118 15.31 9.65 -3.16
C ILE A 118 14.77 9.43 -4.58
N ASP A 119 15.46 9.95 -5.61
CA ASP A 119 15.05 9.84 -7.02
C ASP A 119 15.35 8.47 -7.64
N GLY A 120 16.21 7.66 -7.03
CA GLY A 120 16.68 6.40 -7.60
C GLY A 120 17.78 6.53 -8.66
N HIS A 121 18.25 7.75 -8.96
CA HIS A 121 19.24 8.02 -10.01
C HIS A 121 20.66 8.23 -9.49
N ALA A 122 20.84 8.23 -8.17
CA ALA A 122 22.16 8.25 -7.54
C ALA A 122 22.21 7.33 -6.34
N ALA A 123 23.41 6.86 -5.99
CA ALA A 123 23.68 6.14 -4.75
C ALA A 123 25.08 6.48 -4.24
N ILE A 124 25.29 6.28 -2.94
CA ILE A 124 26.62 6.31 -2.34
C ILE A 124 27.00 4.93 -1.80
N ALA A 125 28.17 4.44 -2.24
CA ALA A 125 28.75 3.17 -1.85
C ALA A 125 30.00 3.39 -0.98
N ASN A 126 30.16 2.57 0.06
CA ASN A 126 31.42 2.53 0.81
C ASN A 126 32.50 1.76 0.05
N GLN A 127 33.76 1.88 0.48
CA GLN A 127 34.91 1.24 -0.16
C GLN A 127 34.75 -0.27 -0.22
N LYS A 128 34.20 -0.90 0.83
CA LYS A 128 33.95 -2.34 0.84
C LYS A 128 33.01 -2.78 -0.28
N ALA A 129 31.94 -2.03 -0.55
CA ALA A 129 31.01 -2.32 -1.63
C ALA A 129 31.65 -2.10 -3.02
N LEU A 130 32.44 -1.02 -3.17
CA LEU A 130 33.17 -0.74 -4.40
C LEU A 130 34.21 -1.82 -4.71
N ASP A 131 34.91 -2.33 -3.69
CA ASP A 131 35.90 -3.40 -3.82
C ASP A 131 35.26 -4.73 -4.26
N ILE A 132 34.07 -5.07 -3.73
CA ILE A 132 33.30 -6.26 -4.14
C ILE A 132 32.92 -6.14 -5.61
N ALA A 133 32.44 -4.96 -6.04
CA ALA A 133 32.08 -4.67 -7.42
C ALA A 133 33.27 -4.49 -8.37
N GLY A 134 34.49 -4.45 -7.85
CA GLY A 134 35.71 -4.23 -8.65
C GLY A 134 35.81 -2.85 -9.29
N VAL A 135 35.10 -1.85 -8.76
CA VAL A 135 35.08 -0.47 -9.29
C VAL A 135 36.38 0.26 -8.96
N LYS A 136 36.98 0.93 -9.94
CA LYS A 136 38.27 1.64 -9.81
C LYS A 136 38.16 3.11 -10.24
N PRO A 137 39.01 4.00 -9.69
CA PRO A 137 39.11 5.37 -10.18
C PRO A 137 39.39 5.41 -11.69
N GLY A 138 38.55 6.13 -12.43
CA GLY A 138 38.71 6.33 -13.88
C GLY A 138 38.01 5.29 -14.76
N ASP A 139 37.30 4.32 -14.18
CA ASP A 139 36.42 3.42 -14.93
C ASP A 139 35.37 4.24 -15.71
N LYS A 140 35.04 3.77 -16.92
CA LYS A 140 34.09 4.43 -17.82
C LYS A 140 32.93 3.50 -18.16
N LEU A 141 31.73 4.05 -18.21
CA LEU A 141 30.52 3.36 -18.63
C LEU A 141 29.62 4.30 -19.45
N THR A 142 28.70 3.71 -20.21
CA THR A 142 27.69 4.46 -20.94
C THR A 142 26.50 4.75 -20.03
N GLY A 143 26.03 6.01 -20.02
CA GLY A 143 24.80 6.39 -19.32
C GLY A 143 24.91 6.37 -17.80
N GLY A 144 26.10 6.59 -17.25
CA GLY A 144 26.32 6.74 -15.82
C GLY A 144 27.68 7.35 -15.50
N GLU A 145 27.87 7.74 -14.25
CA GLU A 145 29.09 8.41 -13.76
C GLU A 145 29.55 7.81 -12.42
N ILE A 146 30.86 7.66 -12.28
CA ILE A 146 31.53 7.29 -11.03
C ILE A 146 32.35 8.50 -10.60
N GLU A 147 31.98 9.13 -9.49
CA GLU A 147 32.65 10.37 -9.07
C GLU A 147 34.02 10.07 -8.44
N VAL A 148 35.05 10.78 -8.92
CA VAL A 148 36.43 10.72 -8.44
C VAL A 148 36.90 12.11 -8.06
N LYS A 149 37.37 12.28 -6.82
CA LYS A 149 38.01 13.51 -6.33
C LYS A 149 39.45 13.21 -5.91
N ASN A 150 40.41 13.98 -6.43
CA ASN A 150 41.84 13.82 -6.14
C ASN A 150 42.36 12.38 -6.36
N GLY A 151 41.87 11.71 -7.40
CA GLY A 151 42.25 10.34 -7.75
C GLY A 151 41.65 9.25 -6.85
N LYS A 152 40.73 9.61 -5.93
CA LYS A 152 40.02 8.67 -5.05
C LYS A 152 38.53 8.64 -5.38
N LEU A 153 37.92 7.46 -5.30
CA LEU A 153 36.47 7.30 -5.41
C LEU A 153 35.79 8.03 -4.25
N THR A 154 34.81 8.88 -4.55
CA THR A 154 33.97 9.49 -3.49
C THR A 154 32.91 8.52 -3.00
N GLY A 155 32.63 7.47 -3.80
CA GLY A 155 31.55 6.51 -3.59
C GLY A 155 30.24 6.89 -4.25
N ILE A 156 30.13 8.10 -4.82
CA ILE A 156 28.94 8.51 -5.58
C ILE A 156 28.91 7.82 -6.94
N LEU A 157 27.76 7.21 -7.23
CA LEU A 157 27.43 6.50 -8.45
C LEU A 157 26.13 7.09 -9.01
N VAL A 158 26.12 7.44 -10.30
CA VAL A 158 24.97 8.05 -10.98
C VAL A 158 24.48 7.17 -12.12
N ASP A 159 23.16 7.02 -12.23
CA ASP A 159 22.43 6.23 -13.22
C ASP A 159 23.00 4.81 -13.35
N ASN A 160 23.43 4.39 -14.54
CA ASN A 160 23.92 3.03 -14.79
C ASN A 160 25.13 2.64 -13.93
N ALA A 161 25.81 3.60 -13.29
CA ALA A 161 26.93 3.30 -12.40
C ALA A 161 26.48 2.65 -11.09
N VAL A 162 25.23 2.91 -10.67
CA VAL A 162 24.63 2.27 -9.49
C VAL A 162 24.56 0.76 -9.69
N ASP A 163 24.30 0.30 -10.92
CA ASP A 163 24.15 -1.11 -11.25
C ASP A 163 25.44 -1.91 -11.08
N LEU A 164 26.60 -1.27 -11.22
CA LEU A 164 27.90 -1.91 -10.98
C LEU A 164 28.01 -2.48 -9.56
N VAL A 165 27.42 -1.78 -8.58
CA VAL A 165 27.45 -2.20 -7.18
C VAL A 165 26.17 -2.93 -6.79
N SER A 166 25.01 -2.50 -7.30
CA SER A 166 23.73 -3.12 -6.92
C SER A 166 23.59 -4.56 -7.41
N ALA A 167 24.22 -4.92 -8.54
CA ALA A 167 24.24 -6.28 -9.07
C ALA A 167 24.97 -7.30 -8.17
N GLU A 168 25.87 -6.82 -7.30
CA GLU A 168 26.61 -7.65 -6.34
C GLU A 168 25.85 -7.89 -5.03
N ILE A 169 24.71 -7.21 -4.83
CA ILE A 169 23.87 -7.42 -3.65
C ILE A 169 23.18 -8.78 -3.78
N PRO A 170 23.40 -9.73 -2.83
CA PRO A 170 22.76 -11.03 -2.90
C PRO A 170 21.24 -10.90 -2.87
N ALA A 171 20.55 -11.71 -3.68
CA ALA A 171 19.11 -11.84 -3.60
C ALA A 171 18.70 -12.29 -2.19
N SER A 172 17.54 -11.82 -1.71
CA SER A 172 17.03 -12.18 -0.40
C SER A 172 16.77 -13.68 -0.30
N SER A 173 17.31 -14.31 0.75
CA SER A 173 17.02 -15.69 1.11
C SER A 173 15.56 -15.87 1.56
N ASP A 174 15.05 -17.10 1.55
CA ASP A 174 13.71 -17.41 2.07
C ASP A 174 13.55 -17.03 3.55
N GLN A 175 14.63 -17.12 4.34
CA GLN A 175 14.64 -16.71 5.74
C GLN A 175 14.49 -15.19 5.89
N GLN A 176 15.22 -14.40 5.09
CA GLN A 176 15.05 -12.94 5.06
C GLN A 176 13.65 -12.55 4.56
N GLY A 177 13.11 -13.27 3.57
CA GLY A 177 11.74 -13.08 3.11
C GLY A 177 10.72 -13.35 4.21
N LYS A 178 10.90 -14.43 4.99
CA LYS A 178 10.08 -14.71 6.17
C LYS A 178 10.17 -13.57 7.18
N GLU A 179 11.36 -13.17 7.60
CA GLU A 179 11.59 -12.10 8.57
C GLU A 179 10.96 -10.76 8.12
N ALA A 180 11.06 -10.43 6.84
CA ALA A 180 10.43 -9.27 6.22
C ALA A 180 8.90 -9.27 6.40
N LEU A 181 8.24 -10.39 6.07
CA LEU A 181 6.79 -10.49 6.21
C LEU A 181 6.34 -10.57 7.67
N MET A 182 7.15 -11.18 8.55
CA MET A 182 6.91 -11.20 10.00
C MET A 182 6.93 -9.78 10.60
N LEU A 183 7.90 -8.96 10.20
CA LEU A 183 7.99 -7.58 10.64
C LEU A 183 6.84 -6.74 10.08
N ALA A 184 6.51 -6.89 8.80
CA ALA A 184 5.38 -6.22 8.18
C ALA A 184 4.06 -6.52 8.90
N GLN A 185 3.74 -7.79 9.18
CA GLN A 185 2.50 -8.12 9.88
C GLN A 185 2.47 -7.58 11.30
N LYS A 186 3.62 -7.58 12.02
CA LYS A 186 3.71 -6.99 13.36
C LYS A 186 3.33 -5.52 13.32
N ASN A 187 3.86 -4.77 12.35
CA ASN A 187 3.54 -3.35 12.19
C ASN A 187 2.06 -3.14 11.84
N CYS A 188 1.50 -3.94 10.93
CA CYS A 188 0.07 -3.91 10.61
C CYS A 188 -0.82 -4.22 11.83
N PHE A 189 -0.50 -5.24 12.63
CA PHE A 189 -1.28 -5.55 13.84
C PHE A 189 -1.20 -4.42 14.87
N ALA A 190 -0.06 -3.74 14.98
CA ALA A 190 0.10 -2.58 15.86
C ALA A 190 -0.77 -1.38 15.45
N THR A 191 -1.17 -1.27 14.17
CA THR A 191 -2.08 -0.24 13.67
C THR A 191 -3.53 -0.70 13.53
N GLY A 192 -3.83 -1.95 13.91
CA GLY A 192 -5.19 -2.50 13.91
C GLY A 192 -5.61 -3.15 12.58
N LEU A 193 -4.68 -3.30 11.63
CA LEU A 193 -4.91 -4.04 10.41
C LEU A 193 -4.90 -5.55 10.69
N THR A 194 -5.99 -6.21 10.31
CA THR A 194 -6.18 -7.68 10.39
C THR A 194 -6.17 -8.35 9.02
N GLY A 195 -6.30 -7.55 7.95
CA GLY A 195 -6.18 -8.02 6.58
C GLY A 195 -5.72 -6.94 5.61
N VAL A 196 -5.18 -7.37 4.48
CA VAL A 196 -4.68 -6.51 3.41
C VAL A 196 -5.02 -7.10 2.04
N HIS A 197 -5.21 -6.25 1.05
CA HIS A 197 -5.27 -6.63 -0.36
C HIS A 197 -3.94 -6.29 -1.03
N ASP A 198 -3.11 -7.30 -1.28
CA ASP A 198 -1.78 -7.12 -1.86
C ASP A 198 -1.84 -7.10 -3.39
N CYS A 199 -1.41 -5.98 -3.99
CA CYS A 199 -1.56 -5.69 -5.40
C CYS A 199 -0.35 -6.11 -6.23
N GLY A 200 -0.56 -7.00 -7.20
CA GLY A 200 0.40 -7.27 -8.28
C GLY A 200 1.56 -8.16 -7.88
N LEU A 201 1.29 -9.21 -7.10
CA LEU A 201 2.30 -10.22 -6.76
C LEU A 201 2.50 -11.23 -7.88
N ASP A 202 3.68 -11.85 -7.92
CA ASP A 202 3.93 -13.03 -8.73
C ASP A 202 3.57 -14.31 -7.97
N TYR A 203 3.31 -15.38 -8.74
CA TYR A 203 2.84 -16.66 -8.20
C TYR A 203 3.81 -17.29 -7.18
N ASP A 204 5.11 -17.06 -7.30
CA ASP A 204 6.11 -17.58 -6.37
C ASP A 204 6.01 -16.92 -4.99
N ALA A 205 5.70 -15.63 -4.94
CA ALA A 205 5.37 -14.93 -3.70
C ALA A 205 4.11 -15.51 -3.05
N VAL A 206 3.08 -15.83 -3.85
CA VAL A 206 1.85 -16.50 -3.36
C VAL A 206 2.17 -17.86 -2.73
N GLU A 207 2.99 -18.68 -3.38
CA GLU A 207 3.39 -19.99 -2.85
C GLU A 207 4.18 -19.87 -1.54
N LYS A 208 5.04 -18.87 -1.41
CA LYS A 208 5.77 -18.56 -0.16
C LYS A 208 4.82 -18.10 0.96
N ILE A 209 3.89 -17.19 0.65
CA ILE A 209 2.85 -16.74 1.58
C ILE A 209 2.03 -17.94 2.08
N GLN A 210 1.61 -18.82 1.17
CA GLN A 210 0.82 -20.00 1.53
C GLN A 210 1.58 -20.91 2.51
N LYS A 211 2.86 -21.22 2.24
CA LYS A 211 3.70 -22.02 3.14
C LYS A 211 3.87 -21.37 4.52
N LEU A 212 4.06 -20.05 4.57
CA LEU A 212 4.18 -19.31 5.83
C LEU A 212 2.86 -19.29 6.63
N GLN A 213 1.71 -19.26 5.95
CA GLN A 213 0.41 -19.36 6.62
C GLN A 213 0.09 -20.78 7.10
N GLU A 214 0.47 -21.80 6.32
CA GLU A 214 0.31 -23.23 6.67
C GLU A 214 1.17 -23.63 7.89
N SER A 215 2.38 -23.08 7.99
CA SER A 215 3.26 -23.25 9.16
C SER A 215 2.83 -22.40 10.37
N GLY A 216 1.94 -21.44 10.19
CA GLY A 216 1.44 -20.55 11.25
C GLY A 216 2.32 -19.34 11.55
N ASP A 217 3.43 -19.17 10.83
CA ASP A 217 4.31 -18.01 10.93
C ASP A 217 3.57 -16.72 10.52
N LEU A 218 2.99 -16.71 9.32
CA LEU A 218 2.24 -15.58 8.79
C LEU A 218 0.76 -15.70 9.17
N LYS A 219 0.26 -14.74 9.94
CA LYS A 219 -1.12 -14.73 10.45
C LYS A 219 -1.97 -13.67 9.78
N MET A 220 -1.35 -12.69 9.13
CA MET A 220 -2.04 -11.65 8.35
C MET A 220 -2.95 -12.28 7.30
N ARG A 221 -4.20 -11.80 7.21
CA ARG A 221 -5.09 -12.22 6.12
C ARG A 221 -4.78 -11.45 4.86
N MET A 222 -4.69 -12.15 3.75
CA MET A 222 -4.30 -11.57 2.48
C MET A 222 -5.30 -11.93 1.40
N TYR A 223 -5.81 -10.92 0.72
CA TYR A 223 -6.36 -11.07 -0.62
C TYR A 223 -5.24 -10.67 -1.60
N VAL A 224 -4.88 -11.52 -2.55
CA VAL A 224 -3.78 -11.24 -3.49
C VAL A 224 -4.32 -11.07 -4.90
N MET A 225 -3.85 -10.01 -5.55
CA MET A 225 -4.00 -9.77 -6.99
C MET A 225 -2.70 -10.16 -7.69
N LEU A 226 -2.75 -11.12 -8.62
CA LEU A 226 -1.57 -11.50 -9.40
C LEU A 226 -1.23 -10.42 -10.43
N SER A 227 0.05 -10.20 -10.72
CA SER A 227 0.45 -9.23 -11.76
C SER A 227 0.04 -9.71 -13.15
N ASP A 228 -0.24 -8.74 -14.05
CA ASP A 228 -0.55 -8.96 -15.46
C ASP A 228 0.68 -9.47 -16.24
N ASN A 229 0.98 -10.77 -16.10
CA ASN A 229 2.02 -11.43 -16.88
C ASN A 229 1.67 -12.89 -17.20
N LYS A 230 2.28 -13.39 -18.27
CA LYS A 230 1.99 -14.73 -18.82
C LYS A 230 2.14 -15.86 -17.79
N LYS A 231 3.21 -15.86 -16.98
CA LYS A 231 3.47 -16.94 -16.01
C LYS A 231 2.39 -16.97 -14.93
N ASN A 232 1.93 -15.81 -14.48
CA ASN A 232 0.83 -15.70 -13.51
C ASN A 232 -0.49 -16.21 -14.08
N PHE A 233 -0.83 -15.90 -15.34
CA PHE A 233 -2.02 -16.45 -15.98
C PHE A 233 -1.97 -17.98 -16.10
N GLU A 234 -0.84 -18.52 -16.57
CA GLU A 234 -0.63 -19.97 -16.70
C GLU A 234 -0.76 -20.67 -15.33
N TRP A 235 -0.08 -20.16 -14.31
CA TRP A 235 -0.16 -20.70 -12.95
C TRP A 235 -1.59 -20.62 -12.40
N ALA A 236 -2.23 -19.45 -12.47
CA ALA A 236 -3.55 -19.22 -11.89
C ALA A 236 -4.65 -20.07 -12.54
N PHE A 237 -4.62 -20.21 -13.87
CA PHE A 237 -5.63 -20.97 -14.59
C PHE A 237 -5.43 -22.48 -14.51
N THR A 238 -4.21 -22.95 -14.24
CA THR A 238 -3.94 -24.35 -13.91
C THR A 238 -4.27 -24.66 -12.45
N LYS A 239 -3.86 -23.80 -11.51
CA LYS A 239 -4.05 -24.00 -10.06
C LYS A 239 -5.50 -23.76 -9.61
N GLY A 240 -6.19 -22.84 -10.28
CA GLY A 240 -7.50 -22.34 -9.86
C GLY A 240 -7.40 -21.27 -8.77
N LYS A 241 -8.57 -20.73 -8.37
CA LYS A 241 -8.66 -19.73 -7.30
C LYS A 241 -8.33 -20.37 -5.96
N ILE A 242 -7.55 -19.67 -5.13
CA ILE A 242 -7.24 -20.11 -3.77
C ILE A 242 -8.18 -19.41 -2.78
N ARG A 243 -8.74 -20.17 -1.85
CA ARG A 243 -9.53 -19.66 -0.72
C ARG A 243 -9.25 -20.50 0.52
N THR A 244 -8.41 -19.99 1.42
CA THR A 244 -8.16 -20.56 2.74
C THR A 244 -8.75 -19.64 3.81
N GLN A 245 -8.49 -19.91 5.10
CA GLN A 245 -8.87 -18.96 6.14
C GLN A 245 -8.12 -17.63 6.03
N ARG A 246 -6.86 -17.64 5.59
CA ARG A 246 -5.98 -16.46 5.61
C ARG A 246 -5.51 -15.99 4.23
N LEU A 247 -5.77 -16.75 3.15
CA LEU A 247 -5.35 -16.38 1.79
C LEU A 247 -6.49 -16.56 0.80
N THR A 248 -6.78 -15.48 0.06
CA THR A 248 -7.68 -15.47 -1.09
C THR A 248 -6.90 -15.01 -2.31
N VAL A 249 -6.86 -15.81 -3.38
CA VAL A 249 -6.23 -15.46 -4.67
C VAL A 249 -7.26 -15.66 -5.76
N CYS A 250 -7.84 -14.56 -6.24
CA CYS A 250 -8.87 -14.63 -7.28
C CYS A 250 -8.96 -13.38 -8.18
N GLY A 251 -7.93 -12.54 -8.19
CA GLY A 251 -7.88 -11.40 -9.09
C GLY A 251 -6.50 -11.15 -9.67
N PHE A 252 -6.47 -10.26 -10.67
CA PHE A 252 -5.26 -9.77 -11.32
C PHE A 252 -5.18 -8.24 -11.21
N LYS A 253 -3.98 -7.72 -10.97
CA LYS A 253 -3.65 -6.30 -10.98
C LYS A 253 -3.12 -5.91 -12.36
N VAL A 254 -3.75 -4.92 -12.97
CA VAL A 254 -3.38 -4.33 -14.26
C VAL A 254 -3.07 -2.85 -14.06
N TYR A 255 -2.20 -2.26 -14.87
CA TYR A 255 -1.84 -0.84 -14.78
C TYR A 255 -2.19 -0.10 -16.07
N ALA A 256 -3.18 0.79 -16.01
CA ALA A 256 -3.63 1.53 -17.19
C ALA A 256 -2.73 2.72 -17.51
N ASP A 257 -2.35 3.50 -16.49
CA ASP A 257 -1.59 4.75 -16.62
C ASP A 257 -0.64 4.98 -15.44
N GLY A 258 0.07 6.12 -15.45
CA GLY A 258 0.96 6.52 -14.35
C GLY A 258 0.25 7.24 -13.20
N ALA A 259 0.99 8.09 -12.49
CA ALA A 259 0.49 8.89 -11.37
C ALA A 259 0.32 10.37 -11.72
N LEU A 260 -0.55 11.07 -10.99
CA LEU A 260 -0.82 12.49 -11.24
C LEU A 260 0.39 13.37 -10.92
N GLY A 261 1.10 13.10 -9.81
CA GLY A 261 2.25 13.89 -9.36
C GLY A 261 3.39 13.95 -10.38
N SER A 262 3.77 12.81 -10.95
CA SER A 262 4.80 12.67 -11.99
C SER A 262 4.32 13.03 -13.40
N ARG A 263 3.04 13.44 -13.54
CA ARG A 263 2.36 13.70 -14.82
C ARG A 263 2.27 12.46 -15.72
N GLY A 264 2.29 11.27 -15.15
CA GLY A 264 2.14 10.00 -15.88
C GLY A 264 0.67 9.58 -16.06
N ALA A 265 -0.25 10.05 -15.22
CA ALA A 265 -1.66 9.74 -15.34
C ALA A 265 -2.24 10.26 -16.66
N CYS A 266 -3.05 9.45 -17.33
CA CYS A 266 -3.52 9.72 -18.69
C CYS A 266 -4.80 10.57 -18.66
N LEU A 267 -4.69 11.82 -19.11
CA LEU A 267 -5.75 12.82 -19.07
C LEU A 267 -6.43 13.01 -20.44
N LEU A 268 -7.71 13.39 -20.44
CA LEU A 268 -8.45 13.73 -21.66
C LEU A 268 -8.00 15.06 -22.28
N GLN A 269 -7.43 15.93 -21.46
CA GLN A 269 -6.91 17.24 -21.83
C GLN A 269 -5.50 17.39 -21.24
N PRO A 270 -4.61 18.18 -21.85
CA PRO A 270 -3.26 18.39 -21.31
C PRO A 270 -3.26 18.82 -19.83
N TYR A 271 -2.17 18.50 -19.13
CA TYR A 271 -1.92 18.99 -17.78
C TYR A 271 -1.91 20.53 -17.79
N SER A 272 -2.59 21.14 -16.82
CA SER A 272 -2.72 22.60 -16.74
C SER A 272 -1.37 23.30 -16.54
N ASP A 273 -0.40 22.62 -15.91
CA ASP A 273 0.95 23.12 -15.66
C ASP A 273 2.02 22.53 -16.59
N LYS A 274 1.61 21.75 -17.60
CA LYS A 274 2.49 21.21 -18.64
C LYS A 274 1.71 21.14 -19.96
N PRO A 275 1.71 22.23 -20.74
CA PRO A 275 1.07 22.27 -22.04
C PRO A 275 1.54 21.11 -22.96
N ASP A 276 0.66 20.67 -23.85
CA ASP A 276 0.90 19.61 -24.84
C ASP A 276 1.25 18.22 -24.27
N TRP A 277 1.13 18.03 -22.96
CA TRP A 277 1.35 16.77 -22.29
C TRP A 277 0.09 16.31 -21.60
N SER A 278 -0.39 15.09 -21.90
CA SER A 278 -1.61 14.50 -21.31
C SER A 278 -1.31 13.20 -20.55
N GLY A 279 -0.04 12.91 -20.24
CA GLY A 279 0.36 11.60 -19.73
C GLY A 279 0.20 10.51 -20.80
N PHE A 280 0.10 9.25 -20.38
CA PHE A 280 0.10 8.11 -21.31
C PHE A 280 -0.56 6.86 -20.69
N LEU A 281 -1.09 6.00 -21.56
CA LEU A 281 -1.40 4.63 -21.16
C LEU A 281 -0.11 3.80 -21.13
N LEU A 282 0.01 2.91 -20.16
CA LEU A 282 1.18 2.02 -20.02
C LEU A 282 1.19 0.87 -21.03
N SER A 283 0.01 0.53 -21.56
CA SER A 283 -0.18 -0.44 -22.63
C SER A 283 -1.27 0.05 -23.60
N ALA A 284 -1.29 -0.50 -24.80
CA ALA A 284 -2.33 -0.19 -25.78
C ALA A 284 -3.72 -0.67 -25.30
N PRO A 285 -4.82 0.01 -25.64
CA PRO A 285 -6.18 -0.41 -25.28
C PRO A 285 -6.51 -1.87 -25.64
N GLU A 286 -5.95 -2.38 -26.74
CA GLU A 286 -6.11 -3.76 -27.20
C GLU A 286 -5.54 -4.78 -26.21
N HIS A 287 -4.44 -4.43 -25.52
CA HIS A 287 -3.88 -5.26 -24.45
C HIS A 287 -4.88 -5.38 -23.31
N PHE A 288 -5.40 -4.26 -22.82
CA PHE A 288 -6.39 -4.24 -21.73
C PHE A 288 -7.67 -5.01 -22.09
N ASP A 289 -8.17 -4.87 -23.32
CA ASP A 289 -9.32 -5.63 -23.82
C ASP A 289 -9.03 -7.14 -23.88
N SER A 290 -7.83 -7.53 -24.32
CA SER A 290 -7.42 -8.93 -24.37
C SER A 290 -7.32 -9.56 -22.98
N VAL A 291 -6.74 -8.84 -22.01
CA VAL A 291 -6.64 -9.26 -20.62
C VAL A 291 -8.03 -9.36 -19.99
N ALA A 292 -8.88 -8.36 -20.21
CA ALA A 292 -10.27 -8.37 -19.75
C ALA A 292 -11.03 -9.59 -20.31
N ASN A 293 -10.89 -9.90 -21.60
CA ASN A 293 -11.50 -11.08 -22.20
C ASN A 293 -11.05 -12.37 -21.49
N ILE A 294 -9.74 -12.57 -21.32
CA ILE A 294 -9.18 -13.77 -20.70
C ILE A 294 -9.68 -13.92 -19.24
N ILE A 295 -9.61 -12.85 -18.46
CA ILE A 295 -10.05 -12.82 -17.06
C ILE A 295 -11.57 -13.09 -16.96
N TYR A 296 -12.36 -12.49 -17.84
CA TYR A 296 -13.81 -12.68 -17.90
C TYR A 296 -14.17 -14.13 -18.21
N GLN A 297 -13.56 -14.75 -19.23
CA GLN A 297 -13.83 -16.14 -19.61
C GLN A 297 -13.48 -17.13 -18.48
N LYS A 298 -12.48 -16.80 -17.65
CA LYS A 298 -12.08 -17.62 -16.50
C LYS A 298 -12.87 -17.27 -15.22
N GLY A 299 -13.71 -16.23 -15.25
CA GLY A 299 -14.49 -15.74 -14.13
C GLY A 299 -13.63 -15.17 -12.99
N TRP A 300 -12.45 -14.62 -13.29
CA TRP A 300 -11.57 -13.98 -12.29
C TRP A 300 -11.92 -12.48 -12.14
N GLN A 301 -11.39 -11.85 -11.10
CA GLN A 301 -11.56 -10.42 -10.87
C GLN A 301 -10.43 -9.63 -11.57
N MET A 302 -10.78 -8.61 -12.35
CA MET A 302 -9.79 -7.65 -12.87
C MET A 302 -9.78 -6.42 -11.98
N CYS A 303 -8.60 -6.02 -11.52
CA CYS A 303 -8.37 -4.85 -10.67
C CYS A 303 -7.37 -3.95 -11.38
N THR A 304 -7.80 -2.81 -11.91
CA THR A 304 -6.95 -1.99 -12.78
C THR A 304 -6.64 -0.66 -12.14
N HIS A 305 -5.36 -0.34 -11.95
CA HIS A 305 -4.91 1.02 -11.64
C HIS A 305 -5.32 1.96 -12.77
N ALA A 306 -6.08 2.99 -12.45
CA ALA A 306 -6.36 4.10 -13.35
C ALA A 306 -6.53 5.41 -12.57
N ILE A 307 -5.62 6.37 -12.79
CA ILE A 307 -5.62 7.64 -12.08
C ILE A 307 -6.24 8.75 -12.93
N GLY A 308 -5.79 8.93 -14.17
CA GLY A 308 -6.25 10.00 -15.05
C GLY A 308 -7.64 9.75 -15.63
N ASP A 309 -8.34 10.80 -16.05
CA ASP A 309 -9.71 10.67 -16.55
C ASP A 309 -9.80 9.95 -17.91
N SER A 310 -8.77 10.04 -18.77
CA SER A 310 -8.67 9.23 -19.99
C SER A 310 -8.35 7.76 -19.69
N GLY A 311 -7.48 7.51 -18.72
CA GLY A 311 -7.21 6.16 -18.20
C GLY A 311 -8.48 5.51 -17.65
N ASN A 312 -9.18 6.19 -16.75
CA ASN A 312 -10.46 5.75 -16.20
C ASN A 312 -11.49 5.48 -17.31
N ARG A 313 -11.68 6.42 -18.25
CA ARG A 313 -12.64 6.25 -19.36
C ARG A 313 -12.33 5.01 -20.21
N THR A 314 -11.05 4.77 -20.50
CA THR A 314 -10.61 3.62 -21.30
C THR A 314 -10.99 2.31 -20.61
N ILE A 315 -10.62 2.17 -19.33
CA ILE A 315 -10.89 0.96 -18.57
C ILE A 315 -12.38 0.77 -18.28
N LEU A 316 -13.12 1.82 -17.93
CA LEU A 316 -14.57 1.77 -17.73
C LEU A 316 -15.30 1.25 -18.98
N LYS A 317 -14.93 1.73 -20.16
CA LYS A 317 -15.52 1.26 -21.43
C LYS A 317 -15.18 -0.20 -21.73
N ILE A 318 -13.95 -0.62 -21.48
CA ILE A 318 -13.54 -2.03 -21.63
C ILE A 318 -14.34 -2.90 -20.66
N TYR A 319 -14.40 -2.53 -19.38
CA TYR A 319 -15.16 -3.29 -18.39
C TYR A 319 -16.66 -3.37 -18.76
N ALA A 320 -17.26 -2.26 -19.20
CA ALA A 320 -18.66 -2.22 -19.62
C ALA A 320 -18.98 -3.20 -20.77
N LYS A 321 -18.04 -3.42 -21.70
CA LYS A 321 -18.16 -4.43 -22.78
C LYS A 321 -18.37 -5.84 -22.24
N TYR A 322 -17.74 -6.20 -21.13
CA TYR A 322 -17.77 -7.56 -20.55
C TYR A 322 -18.82 -7.72 -19.45
N LEU A 323 -18.90 -6.76 -18.52
CA LEU A 323 -19.69 -6.89 -17.29
C LEU A 323 -21.20 -6.71 -17.49
N LYS A 324 -21.61 -5.86 -18.44
CA LYS A 324 -22.99 -5.70 -18.93
C LYS A 324 -24.06 -5.64 -17.83
N GLY A 325 -23.95 -4.68 -16.91
CA GLY A 325 -24.96 -4.50 -15.87
C GLY A 325 -24.66 -5.22 -14.55
N LYS A 326 -25.72 -5.71 -13.91
CA LYS A 326 -25.64 -6.35 -12.58
C LYS A 326 -24.89 -7.68 -12.67
N ASN A 327 -23.78 -7.77 -11.94
CA ASN A 327 -22.96 -8.98 -11.85
C ASN A 327 -22.32 -9.10 -10.46
N ASP A 328 -21.65 -10.22 -10.20
CA ASP A 328 -20.85 -10.45 -8.99
C ASP A 328 -19.39 -10.77 -9.34
N LEU A 329 -18.86 -10.24 -10.45
CA LEU A 329 -17.45 -10.40 -10.81
C LEU A 329 -16.54 -9.45 -10.02
N ARG A 330 -17.13 -8.39 -9.45
CA ARG A 330 -16.49 -7.40 -8.57
C ARG A 330 -15.26 -6.75 -9.19
N TRP A 331 -15.23 -6.56 -10.49
CA TRP A 331 -14.11 -5.89 -11.14
C TRP A 331 -13.94 -4.46 -10.60
N ARG A 332 -12.69 -4.08 -10.39
CA ARG A 332 -12.32 -2.86 -9.70
C ARG A 332 -11.50 -1.95 -10.58
N ILE A 333 -11.71 -0.65 -10.39
CA ILE A 333 -10.72 0.35 -10.75
C ILE A 333 -10.08 0.81 -9.44
N GLU A 334 -8.77 0.62 -9.37
CA GLU A 334 -7.97 1.08 -8.27
C GLU A 334 -7.64 2.57 -8.47
N HIS A 335 -7.64 3.31 -7.37
CA HIS A 335 -7.53 4.77 -7.26
C HIS A 335 -8.79 5.50 -7.73
N SER A 336 -9.21 5.33 -8.98
CA SER A 336 -10.29 6.13 -9.60
C SER A 336 -10.14 7.62 -9.28
N GLN A 337 -8.89 8.10 -9.36
CA GLN A 337 -8.47 9.33 -8.69
C GLN A 337 -9.03 10.58 -9.37
N VAL A 338 -9.00 10.63 -10.70
CA VAL A 338 -9.58 11.70 -11.53
C VAL A 338 -10.57 11.08 -12.49
N VAL A 339 -11.86 11.41 -12.32
CA VAL A 339 -12.94 10.88 -13.15
C VAL A 339 -13.67 12.02 -13.84
N ASN A 340 -13.83 11.92 -15.15
CA ASN A 340 -14.61 12.90 -15.91
C ASN A 340 -16.08 12.83 -15.49
N GLU A 341 -16.75 13.98 -15.43
CA GLU A 341 -18.14 14.08 -14.98
C GLU A 341 -19.12 13.16 -15.72
N ASN A 342 -18.83 12.85 -16.99
CA ASN A 342 -19.67 12.02 -17.85
C ASN A 342 -19.48 10.51 -17.66
N ASP A 343 -18.44 10.09 -16.92
CA ASP A 343 -18.06 8.69 -16.79
C ASP A 343 -18.46 8.07 -15.44
N PHE A 344 -18.85 8.87 -14.43
CA PHE A 344 -19.23 8.36 -13.10
C PHE A 344 -20.32 7.28 -13.16
N LYS A 345 -21.35 7.49 -13.97
CA LYS A 345 -22.46 6.53 -14.12
C LYS A 345 -22.02 5.15 -14.61
N LEU A 346 -20.89 5.05 -15.32
CA LEU A 346 -20.39 3.77 -15.83
C LEU A 346 -20.01 2.82 -14.70
N PHE A 347 -19.66 3.33 -13.51
CA PHE A 347 -19.42 2.51 -12.33
C PHE A 347 -20.68 1.75 -11.94
N GLY A 348 -21.79 2.47 -11.69
CA GLY A 348 -23.05 1.88 -11.26
C GLY A 348 -23.74 1.07 -12.35
N GLU A 349 -23.75 1.58 -13.60
CA GLU A 349 -24.36 0.91 -14.76
C GLU A 349 -23.74 -0.47 -15.04
N ASN A 350 -22.51 -0.74 -14.61
CA ASN A 350 -21.77 -1.97 -14.92
C ASN A 350 -21.27 -2.74 -13.68
N SER A 351 -21.70 -2.34 -12.48
CA SER A 351 -21.24 -2.89 -11.19
C SER A 351 -19.71 -2.86 -11.03
N ILE A 352 -19.04 -1.84 -11.60
CA ILE A 352 -17.59 -1.63 -11.46
C ILE A 352 -17.35 -0.93 -10.14
N ILE A 353 -16.42 -1.46 -9.33
CA ILE A 353 -16.17 -0.95 -7.99
C ILE A 353 -15.00 0.05 -8.01
N PRO A 354 -15.19 1.30 -7.58
CA PRO A 354 -14.08 2.18 -7.27
C PRO A 354 -13.41 1.71 -5.98
N SER A 355 -12.08 1.54 -5.98
CA SER A 355 -11.26 1.17 -4.83
C SER A 355 -10.30 2.32 -4.57
N VAL A 356 -10.53 3.11 -3.52
CA VAL A 356 -9.93 4.45 -3.39
C VAL A 356 -9.06 4.60 -2.14
N GLN A 357 -8.10 5.52 -2.19
CA GLN A 357 -7.17 5.83 -1.10
C GLN A 357 -7.40 7.25 -0.61
N PRO A 358 -8.15 7.46 0.49
CA PRO A 358 -8.43 8.78 1.03
C PRO A 358 -7.20 9.66 1.31
N THR A 359 -6.10 9.05 1.76
CA THR A 359 -4.84 9.74 2.06
C THR A 359 -4.25 10.44 0.84
N HIS A 360 -4.36 9.87 -0.37
CA HIS A 360 -3.92 10.52 -1.61
C HIS A 360 -4.61 11.88 -1.79
N GLY A 361 -5.91 11.98 -1.44
CA GLY A 361 -6.64 13.24 -1.53
C GLY A 361 -6.04 14.34 -0.67
N THR A 362 -5.58 14.01 0.54
CA THR A 362 -4.93 14.97 1.44
C THR A 362 -3.46 15.21 1.14
N SER A 363 -2.74 14.23 0.58
CA SER A 363 -1.35 14.39 0.13
C SER A 363 -1.26 15.27 -1.11
N ASP A 364 -2.24 15.15 -2.02
CA ASP A 364 -2.20 15.78 -3.33
C ASP A 364 -2.88 17.17 -3.36
N MET A 365 -3.72 17.50 -2.37
CA MET A 365 -4.54 18.73 -2.37
C MET A 365 -3.76 20.04 -2.51
N TYR A 366 -2.46 20.05 -2.20
CA TYR A 366 -1.58 21.21 -2.34
C TYR A 366 -1.27 21.58 -3.79
N TRP A 367 -1.34 20.61 -4.71
CA TRP A 367 -0.83 20.75 -6.07
C TRP A 367 -1.76 20.12 -7.14
N ALA A 368 -2.75 19.31 -6.75
CA ALA A 368 -3.67 18.68 -7.70
C ALA A 368 -4.42 19.72 -8.56
N GLY A 369 -4.76 20.88 -7.96
CA GLY A 369 -5.34 22.01 -8.67
C GLY A 369 -4.43 22.60 -9.74
N ASP A 370 -3.11 22.60 -9.54
CA ASP A 370 -2.15 23.09 -10.53
C ASP A 370 -2.05 22.12 -11.72
N ARG A 371 -2.13 20.81 -11.46
CA ARG A 371 -2.08 19.78 -12.50
C ARG A 371 -3.36 19.73 -13.35
N LEU A 372 -4.52 19.90 -12.72
CA LEU A 372 -5.83 19.68 -13.34
C LEU A 372 -6.57 20.98 -13.71
N GLY A 373 -6.24 22.11 -13.07
CA GLY A 373 -7.05 23.32 -13.15
C GLY A 373 -8.36 23.23 -12.37
N ALA A 374 -9.00 24.39 -12.18
CA ALA A 374 -10.12 24.57 -11.27
C ALA A 374 -11.37 23.74 -11.60
N GLU A 375 -11.61 23.43 -12.88
CA GLU A 375 -12.80 22.67 -13.29
C GLU A 375 -12.58 21.16 -13.20
N ARG A 376 -11.45 20.63 -13.67
CA ARG A 376 -11.21 19.18 -13.69
C ARG A 376 -10.92 18.61 -12.30
N VAL A 377 -10.35 19.42 -11.39
CA VAL A 377 -10.11 18.98 -10.00
C VAL A 377 -11.39 18.61 -9.24
N LYS A 378 -12.57 19.13 -9.66
CA LYS A 378 -13.88 18.77 -9.10
C LYS A 378 -14.25 17.29 -9.35
N GLY A 379 -13.66 16.68 -10.39
CA GLY A 379 -13.78 15.25 -10.66
C GLY A 379 -12.75 14.39 -9.92
N ALA A 380 -11.83 15.00 -9.18
CA ALA A 380 -10.76 14.31 -8.47
C ALA A 380 -11.11 14.03 -7.01
N TYR A 381 -10.71 12.86 -6.49
CA TYR A 381 -10.96 12.42 -5.11
C TYR A 381 -12.45 12.51 -4.70
N ALA A 382 -13.34 12.27 -5.67
CA ALA A 382 -14.77 12.48 -5.59
C ALA A 382 -15.50 11.32 -4.88
N TYR A 383 -15.03 10.96 -3.68
CA TYR A 383 -15.38 9.72 -2.98
C TYR A 383 -16.87 9.58 -2.71
N GLN A 384 -17.54 10.63 -2.22
CA GLN A 384 -18.99 10.57 -1.97
C GLN A 384 -19.80 10.40 -3.27
N ARG A 385 -19.32 10.96 -4.38
CA ARG A 385 -19.94 10.76 -5.70
C ARG A 385 -19.74 9.32 -6.19
N LEU A 386 -18.52 8.80 -6.14
CA LEU A 386 -18.20 7.40 -6.49
C LEU A 386 -18.98 6.40 -5.64
N LEU A 387 -19.11 6.66 -4.34
CA LEU A 387 -19.85 5.80 -3.42
C LEU A 387 -21.33 5.70 -3.79
N LYS A 388 -21.96 6.77 -4.29
CA LYS A 388 -23.38 6.78 -4.70
C LYS A 388 -23.65 5.87 -5.90
N GLU A 389 -22.65 5.61 -6.74
CA GLU A 389 -22.82 4.77 -7.94
C GLU A 389 -23.13 3.30 -7.58
N ASN A 390 -22.53 2.80 -6.49
CA ASN A 390 -22.72 1.41 -6.06
C ASN A 390 -23.36 1.24 -4.68
N ASN A 391 -23.45 2.31 -3.88
CA ASN A 391 -23.80 2.31 -2.44
C ASN A 391 -22.80 1.59 -1.53
N TRP A 392 -21.59 1.32 -2.02
CA TRP A 392 -20.47 0.82 -1.23
C TRP A 392 -19.14 1.06 -1.95
N MET A 393 -18.06 1.20 -1.20
CA MET A 393 -16.73 1.50 -1.74
C MET A 393 -15.64 1.05 -0.77
N PRO A 394 -14.75 0.11 -1.14
CA PRO A 394 -13.61 -0.25 -0.32
C PRO A 394 -12.57 0.88 -0.23
N LEU A 395 -11.92 1.02 0.92
CA LEU A 395 -10.87 2.01 1.16
C LEU A 395 -9.53 1.32 1.43
N GLY A 396 -8.45 1.85 0.85
CA GLY A 396 -7.08 1.41 1.11
C GLY A 396 -6.15 2.59 1.40
N THR A 397 -4.88 2.29 1.61
CA THR A 397 -3.82 3.31 1.77
C THR A 397 -2.88 3.39 0.58
N ASP A 398 -2.68 2.28 -0.14
CA ASP A 398 -1.57 2.09 -1.07
C ASP A 398 -0.18 2.12 -0.39
N PHE A 399 -0.11 1.70 0.88
CA PHE A 399 1.19 1.62 1.55
C PHE A 399 2.15 0.67 0.81
N PRO A 400 3.45 0.99 0.73
CA PRO A 400 4.15 2.07 1.46
C PRO A 400 4.22 3.42 0.71
N VAL A 401 3.41 3.66 -0.33
CA VAL A 401 3.30 5.00 -0.92
C VAL A 401 2.79 5.98 0.14
N GLU A 402 1.72 5.59 0.82
CA GLU A 402 1.22 6.26 2.02
C GLU A 402 1.56 5.50 3.29
N ASP A 403 1.31 6.14 4.43
CA ASP A 403 1.48 5.55 5.74
C ASP A 403 0.44 4.44 6.02
N ILE A 404 0.89 3.37 6.68
CA ILE A 404 0.07 2.18 7.00
C ILE A 404 -1.11 2.44 7.95
N SER A 405 -1.22 3.63 8.54
CA SER A 405 -2.18 3.94 9.61
C SER A 405 -3.62 4.06 9.09
N PRO A 406 -4.53 3.16 9.52
CA PRO A 406 -5.96 3.27 9.19
C PRO A 406 -6.58 4.56 9.72
N PHE A 407 -6.03 5.15 10.78
CA PHE A 407 -6.53 6.40 11.37
C PHE A 407 -6.24 7.61 10.50
N LYS A 408 -5.12 7.60 9.74
CA LYS A 408 -4.84 8.62 8.73
C LYS A 408 -5.84 8.52 7.57
N THR A 409 -6.13 7.31 7.10
CA THR A 409 -7.21 7.05 6.12
C THR A 409 -8.56 7.53 6.63
N PHE A 410 -8.90 7.23 7.88
CA PHE A 410 -10.16 7.66 8.48
C PHE A 410 -10.27 9.18 8.54
N PHE A 411 -9.21 9.85 9.01
CA PHE A 411 -9.15 11.31 9.08
C PHE A 411 -9.23 11.94 7.69
N ALA A 412 -8.48 11.43 6.73
CA ALA A 412 -8.49 11.92 5.35
C ALA A 412 -9.86 11.73 4.67
N ALA A 413 -10.58 10.64 4.95
CA ALA A 413 -11.90 10.39 4.37
C ALA A 413 -13.00 11.30 4.96
N VAL A 414 -12.97 11.53 6.27
CA VAL A 414 -14.04 12.25 7.01
C VAL A 414 -13.77 13.75 7.11
N VAL A 415 -12.53 14.12 7.42
CA VAL A 415 -12.13 15.49 7.73
C VAL A 415 -11.50 16.18 6.52
N ARG A 416 -10.83 15.40 5.64
CA ARG A 416 -10.18 15.88 4.41
C ARG A 416 -9.20 17.03 4.67
N GLN A 417 -8.41 16.91 5.74
CA GLN A 417 -7.36 17.85 6.12
C GLN A 417 -6.04 17.10 6.36
N ASP A 418 -4.93 17.83 6.37
CA ASP A 418 -3.66 17.35 6.90
C ASP A 418 -3.66 17.39 8.44
N ALA A 419 -2.58 16.89 9.06
CA ALA A 419 -2.42 16.91 10.51
C ALA A 419 -2.30 18.31 11.13
N LYS A 420 -2.08 19.36 10.31
CA LYS A 420 -1.98 20.77 10.71
C LYS A 420 -3.31 21.52 10.53
N GLY A 421 -4.36 20.87 10.01
CA GLY A 421 -5.66 21.46 9.75
C GLY A 421 -5.77 22.21 8.41
N PHE A 422 -4.85 22.00 7.47
CA PHE A 422 -4.92 22.53 6.12
C PHE A 422 -5.68 21.56 5.18
N PRO A 423 -6.47 22.07 4.22
CA PRO A 423 -6.96 23.44 4.16
C PRO A 423 -7.97 23.70 5.27
N ALA A 424 -8.10 24.96 5.69
CA ALA A 424 -9.14 25.35 6.62
C ALA A 424 -10.52 24.98 6.03
N GLY A 425 -11.35 24.27 6.80
CA GLY A 425 -12.67 23.82 6.36
C GLY A 425 -12.69 22.50 5.59
N GLY A 426 -11.53 21.89 5.28
CA GLY A 426 -11.43 20.61 4.58
C GLY A 426 -11.43 20.71 3.05
N TYR A 427 -10.69 19.82 2.41
CA TYR A 427 -10.52 19.80 0.96
C TYR A 427 -11.72 19.16 0.28
N GLN A 428 -12.48 19.86 -0.57
CA GLN A 428 -13.65 19.32 -1.30
C GLN A 428 -14.64 18.55 -0.38
N MET A 429 -15.16 19.21 0.65
CA MET A 429 -16.00 18.57 1.68
C MET A 429 -17.31 17.96 1.18
N GLU A 430 -17.82 18.37 0.02
CA GLU A 430 -18.92 17.69 -0.67
C GLU A 430 -18.61 16.22 -1.00
N ASN A 431 -17.32 15.87 -1.02
CA ASN A 431 -16.81 14.52 -1.25
C ASN A 431 -16.31 13.83 0.04
N ALA A 432 -16.56 14.40 1.21
CA ALA A 432 -16.29 13.74 2.50
C ALA A 432 -17.21 12.53 2.72
N LEU A 433 -16.63 11.46 3.27
CA LEU A 433 -17.38 10.30 3.71
C LEU A 433 -17.84 10.51 5.15
N THR A 434 -18.99 9.95 5.51
CA THR A 434 -19.38 9.86 6.93
C THR A 434 -18.46 8.91 7.68
N ARG A 435 -18.43 9.04 9.00
CA ARG A 435 -17.71 8.10 9.88
C ARG A 435 -18.13 6.65 9.65
N GLU A 436 -19.44 6.41 9.51
CA GLU A 436 -19.96 5.06 9.24
C GLU A 436 -19.51 4.54 7.87
N GLN A 437 -19.64 5.34 6.80
CA GLN A 437 -19.18 4.96 5.47
C GLN A 437 -17.69 4.62 5.47
N THR A 438 -16.90 5.39 6.22
CA THR A 438 -15.45 5.19 6.36
C THR A 438 -15.12 3.90 7.10
N ILE A 439 -15.76 3.63 8.26
CA ILE A 439 -15.60 2.34 8.96
C ILE A 439 -15.99 1.18 8.04
N ARG A 440 -17.13 1.26 7.34
CA ARG A 440 -17.55 0.21 6.41
C ARG A 440 -16.53 0.02 5.29
N GLY A 441 -16.01 1.11 4.73
CA GLY A 441 -14.97 1.14 3.71
C GLY A 441 -13.70 0.39 4.09
N MET A 442 -13.30 0.51 5.35
CA MET A 442 -12.11 -0.14 5.92
C MET A 442 -12.41 -1.48 6.61
N THR A 443 -13.63 -2.01 6.51
CA THR A 443 -14.05 -3.27 7.13
C THR A 443 -14.88 -4.11 6.16
N ILE A 444 -16.21 -4.09 6.26
CA ILE A 444 -17.11 -4.97 5.51
C ILE A 444 -17.06 -4.71 4.00
N TRP A 445 -16.84 -3.48 3.54
CA TRP A 445 -16.74 -3.17 2.12
C TRP A 445 -15.38 -3.57 1.53
N ALA A 446 -14.30 -3.47 2.29
CA ALA A 446 -13.02 -4.08 1.94
C ALA A 446 -13.17 -5.62 1.81
N ALA A 447 -13.73 -6.28 2.82
CA ALA A 447 -14.02 -7.73 2.75
C ALA A 447 -14.93 -8.08 1.56
N LYS A 448 -15.95 -7.26 1.29
CA LYS A 448 -16.84 -7.44 0.13
C LYS A 448 -16.08 -7.27 -1.19
N ALA A 449 -15.12 -6.38 -1.31
CA ALA A 449 -14.32 -6.26 -2.53
C ALA A 449 -13.50 -7.54 -2.82
N ALA A 450 -13.22 -8.35 -1.79
CA ALA A 450 -12.45 -9.60 -1.85
C ALA A 450 -13.28 -10.90 -1.80
N PHE A 451 -14.62 -10.84 -1.86
CA PHE A 451 -15.51 -12.01 -1.73
C PHE A 451 -15.59 -12.64 -0.32
N GLU A 452 -15.35 -11.84 0.72
CA GLU A 452 -15.16 -12.30 2.09
C GLU A 452 -16.17 -11.70 3.09
N GLU A 453 -17.19 -10.98 2.63
CA GLU A 453 -18.17 -10.29 3.48
C GLU A 453 -19.00 -11.24 4.35
N LYS A 454 -19.09 -12.52 3.99
CA LYS A 454 -19.77 -13.55 4.79
C LYS A 454 -18.86 -14.14 5.87
N GLN A 455 -17.56 -13.92 5.77
CA GLN A 455 -16.54 -14.50 6.64
C GLN A 455 -15.97 -13.47 7.62
N LYS A 456 -15.85 -12.20 7.23
CA LYS A 456 -15.24 -11.15 8.07
C LYS A 456 -15.77 -9.75 7.73
N GLY A 457 -15.21 -8.73 8.39
CA GLY A 457 -15.54 -7.31 8.18
C GLY A 457 -16.68 -6.77 9.04
N SER A 458 -17.30 -7.60 9.89
CA SER A 458 -18.27 -7.17 10.91
C SER A 458 -18.26 -8.15 12.09
N LEU A 459 -18.79 -7.73 13.24
CA LEU A 459 -18.87 -8.53 14.45
C LEU A 459 -20.20 -9.31 14.55
N GLU A 460 -20.56 -10.00 13.46
CA GLU A 460 -21.79 -10.80 13.38
C GLU A 460 -21.51 -12.27 13.70
N LYS A 461 -22.50 -12.95 14.29
CA LYS A 461 -22.43 -14.39 14.59
C LYS A 461 -22.05 -15.20 13.34
N GLY A 462 -21.10 -16.11 13.49
CA GLY A 462 -20.59 -17.00 12.45
C GLY A 462 -19.36 -16.48 11.69
N LYS A 463 -19.03 -15.18 11.81
CA LYS A 463 -17.84 -14.59 11.19
C LYS A 463 -16.60 -14.83 12.03
N PHE A 464 -15.43 -14.69 11.39
CA PHE A 464 -14.14 -14.72 12.07
C PHE A 464 -14.09 -13.63 13.14
N ALA A 465 -13.51 -13.97 14.29
CA ALA A 465 -13.27 -13.05 15.39
C ALA A 465 -12.03 -12.20 15.11
N ASP A 466 -12.12 -11.37 14.07
CA ASP A 466 -11.13 -10.34 13.74
C ASP A 466 -11.65 -9.01 14.26
N PHE A 467 -11.01 -8.48 15.29
CA PHE A 467 -11.44 -7.26 15.95
C PHE A 467 -10.28 -6.53 16.59
N ILE A 468 -10.49 -5.24 16.82
CA ILE A 468 -9.53 -4.36 17.47
C ILE A 468 -10.20 -3.66 18.65
N ILE A 469 -9.39 -3.36 19.67
CA ILE A 469 -9.79 -2.55 20.81
C ILE A 469 -9.05 -1.23 20.70
N LEU A 470 -9.78 -0.12 20.70
CA LEU A 470 -9.24 1.23 20.57
C LEU A 470 -9.42 2.02 21.86
N ASP A 471 -8.46 2.89 22.14
CA ASP A 471 -8.59 3.81 23.29
C ASP A 471 -9.62 4.92 23.07
N THR A 472 -10.03 5.12 21.81
CA THR A 472 -10.85 6.22 21.30
C THR A 472 -12.03 5.67 20.49
N ASP A 473 -13.23 6.19 20.76
CA ASP A 473 -14.42 5.91 19.94
C ASP A 473 -14.41 6.76 18.66
N LEU A 474 -14.00 6.15 17.54
CA LEU A 474 -13.96 6.81 16.23
C LEU A 474 -15.33 7.28 15.72
N MET A 475 -16.44 6.81 16.28
CA MET A 475 -17.76 7.27 15.84
C MET A 475 -18.13 8.62 16.45
N ASN A 476 -17.65 8.90 17.67
CA ASN A 476 -18.11 10.04 18.48
C ASN A 476 -17.01 11.01 18.92
N CYS A 477 -15.72 10.66 18.77
CA CYS A 477 -14.62 11.51 19.21
C CYS A 477 -14.52 12.83 18.39
N PRO A 478 -13.98 13.92 18.96
CA PRO A 478 -13.66 15.12 18.19
C PRO A 478 -12.65 14.83 17.07
N ASN A 479 -12.72 15.56 15.95
CA ASN A 479 -11.83 15.33 14.79
C ASN A 479 -10.34 15.33 15.16
N ALA A 480 -9.91 16.25 16.03
CA ALA A 480 -8.52 16.37 16.50
C ALA A 480 -8.02 15.16 17.32
N ALA A 481 -8.91 14.30 17.80
CA ALA A 481 -8.56 13.08 18.54
C ALA A 481 -8.29 11.88 17.62
N ILE A 482 -8.81 11.88 16.38
CA ILE A 482 -8.73 10.75 15.44
C ILE A 482 -7.28 10.31 15.22
N LEU A 483 -6.39 11.25 14.88
CA LEU A 483 -4.97 10.96 14.60
C LEU A 483 -4.16 10.54 15.85
N LYS A 484 -4.72 10.72 17.05
CA LYS A 484 -4.10 10.34 18.32
C LYS A 484 -4.58 8.98 18.84
N THR A 485 -5.50 8.33 18.10
CA THR A 485 -6.07 7.03 18.47
C THR A 485 -4.97 5.99 18.63
N LYS A 486 -5.06 5.21 19.70
CA LYS A 486 -4.17 4.09 19.96
C LYS A 486 -4.92 2.77 19.89
N VAL A 487 -4.29 1.79 19.24
CA VAL A 487 -4.71 0.40 19.29
C VAL A 487 -4.26 -0.17 20.62
N ILE A 488 -5.21 -0.64 21.42
CA ILE A 488 -4.94 -1.34 22.68
C ILE A 488 -4.64 -2.81 22.42
N ALA A 489 -5.38 -3.44 21.51
CA ALA A 489 -5.17 -4.81 21.11
C ALA A 489 -5.73 -5.11 19.72
N THR A 490 -5.12 -6.06 19.03
CA THR A 490 -5.58 -6.59 17.73
C THR A 490 -5.72 -8.10 17.82
N TYR A 491 -6.86 -8.60 17.37
CA TYR A 491 -7.20 -10.01 17.35
C TYR A 491 -7.46 -10.49 15.92
N VAL A 492 -6.93 -11.66 15.58
CA VAL A 492 -7.22 -12.37 14.32
C VAL A 492 -7.60 -13.80 14.66
N ASN A 493 -8.73 -14.29 14.16
CA ASN A 493 -9.27 -15.60 14.55
C ASN A 493 -9.37 -15.76 16.09
N GLY A 494 -9.70 -14.68 16.81
CA GLY A 494 -9.76 -14.69 18.28
C GLY A 494 -8.41 -14.75 19.00
N GLU A 495 -7.31 -14.87 18.28
CA GLU A 495 -5.96 -14.84 18.84
C GLU A 495 -5.47 -13.40 18.98
N ARG A 496 -4.99 -13.00 20.17
CA ARG A 496 -4.40 -11.68 20.39
C ARG A 496 -3.00 -11.60 19.76
N LEU A 497 -2.86 -10.85 18.68
CA LEU A 497 -1.59 -10.71 17.94
C LEU A 497 -0.84 -9.41 18.25
N TYR A 498 -1.52 -8.46 18.89
CA TYR A 498 -0.92 -7.23 19.39
C TYR A 498 -1.58 -6.81 20.69
N LYS A 499 -0.79 -6.23 21.59
CA LYS A 499 -1.22 -5.56 22.82
C LYS A 499 -0.24 -4.43 23.10
N GLN A 500 -0.77 -3.23 23.35
CA GLN A 500 0.03 -2.06 23.72
C GLN A 500 0.71 -2.21 25.09
#